data_AF-A0A8T3TRY1-F1
#
_entry.id   AF-A0A8T3TRY1-F1
#
_cell.length_a   1.000
_cell.length_b   1.000
_cell.length_c   1.000
_cell.angle_alpha   90.00
_cell.angle_beta   90.00
_cell.angle_gamma   90.00
#
_symmetry.space_group_name_H-M   'P 1'
#
loop_
_entity.id
_entity.type
_entity.pdbx_description
1 polymer ?
#
loop_
_entity_poly.entity_id
_entity_poly.type
_entity_poly.pdbx_seq_one_letter_code
_entity_poly.pdbx_strand_id
1 'polypeptide(L)'
;MRTHRVHIWPWLRRPGARVLPNWLAITFGHRIFAWRLMTDGELAHEMAHVRQWEQHGWRFPILYLAESLRARRSGRRWYHDNRFEIDAREASQGTIA
;
A
#
# COMPACT_ATOMS: atom_id res chain seq x y z
N MET A 1 6.67 5.36 -17.86
CA MET A 1 6.44 5.31 -16.40
C MET A 1 5.97 6.69 -15.98
N ARG A 2 4.72 6.84 -15.53
CA ARG A 2 4.29 8.14 -14.97
C ARG A 2 5.06 8.38 -13.67
N THR A 3 5.52 9.61 -13.48
CA THR A 3 6.32 10.01 -12.31
C THR A 3 5.49 9.83 -11.05
N HIS A 4 5.92 8.93 -10.17
CA HIS A 4 5.38 8.85 -8.81
C HIS A 4 5.99 9.98 -7.98
N ARG A 5 5.21 10.55 -7.05
CA ARG A 5 5.65 11.62 -6.16
C ARG A 5 5.51 11.18 -4.71
N VAL A 6 6.62 11.14 -3.99
CA VAL A 6 6.66 10.85 -2.56
C VAL A 6 6.53 12.15 -1.78
N HIS A 7 5.61 12.17 -0.82
CA HIS A 7 5.39 13.26 0.12
C HIS A 7 5.67 12.75 1.53
N ILE A 8 6.63 13.37 2.24
CA ILE A 8 6.98 13.01 3.61
C ILE A 8 6.37 14.04 4.57
N TRP A 9 5.40 13.62 5.37
CA TRP A 9 4.71 14.46 6.35
C TRP A 9 4.78 13.84 7.75
N PRO A 10 5.78 14.21 8.57
CA PRO A 10 5.99 13.63 9.90
C PRO A 10 4.79 13.72 10.84
N TRP A 11 3.99 14.78 10.68
CA TRP A 11 2.79 14.99 11.50
C TRP A 11 1.67 13.98 11.21
N LEU A 12 1.69 13.25 10.08
CA LEU A 12 0.71 12.21 9.78
C LEU A 12 0.83 11.00 10.72
N ARG A 13 1.99 10.78 11.36
CA ARG A 13 2.25 9.60 12.21
C ARG A 13 1.13 9.39 13.24
N ARG A 14 0.74 10.45 13.96
CA ARG A 14 -0.27 10.42 15.02
C ARG A 14 -1.70 10.18 14.53
N PRO A 15 -2.23 10.91 13.53
CA PRO A 15 -3.58 10.66 13.03
C PRO A 15 -3.70 9.29 12.36
N GLY A 16 -2.73 8.85 11.57
CA GLY A 16 -2.83 7.54 10.92
C GLY A 16 -2.72 6.37 11.88
N ALA A 17 -1.94 6.50 12.98
CA ALA A 17 -1.85 5.45 14.00
C ALA A 17 -3.16 5.21 14.76
N ARG A 18 -4.11 6.16 14.74
CA ARG A 18 -5.46 5.95 15.28
C ARG A 18 -6.35 5.09 14.38
N VAL A 19 -6.04 5.03 13.09
CA VAL A 19 -6.84 4.33 12.07
C VAL A 19 -6.25 2.96 11.75
N LEU A 20 -4.92 2.90 11.60
CA LEU A 20 -4.18 1.70 11.26
C LEU A 20 -2.96 1.57 12.18
N PRO A 21 -2.95 0.60 13.13
CA PRO A 21 -1.77 0.34 13.92
C PRO A 21 -0.64 -0.11 12.98
N ASN A 22 0.53 0.53 13.08
CA ASN A 22 1.73 0.34 12.24
C ASN A 22 1.66 0.87 10.79
N TRP A 23 0.76 1.81 10.48
CA TRP A 23 0.78 2.46 9.17
C TRP A 23 2.09 3.25 8.96
N LEU A 24 2.65 3.19 7.74
CA LEU A 24 3.87 3.90 7.36
C LEU A 24 3.62 4.93 6.27
N ALA A 25 3.01 4.45 5.19
CA ALA A 25 2.70 5.20 4.02
C ALA A 25 1.31 4.80 3.51
N ILE A 26 0.78 5.63 2.63
CA ILE A 26 -0.45 5.36 1.90
C ILE A 26 -0.25 5.82 0.46
N THR A 27 -0.51 4.92 -0.47
CA THR A 27 -0.53 5.24 -1.88
C THR A 27 -1.88 5.81 -2.27
N PHE A 28 -1.85 7.07 -2.71
CA PHE A 28 -2.93 7.69 -3.44
C PHE A 28 -2.47 8.09 -4.87
N GLY A 29 -2.24 7.09 -5.71
CA GLY A 29 -2.41 7.19 -7.16
C GLY A 29 -1.09 7.07 -7.77
N HIS A 30 -0.58 8.20 -8.19
CA HIS A 30 0.83 8.37 -8.43
C HIS A 30 1.48 9.12 -7.26
N ARG A 31 0.78 9.29 -6.13
CA ARG A 31 1.29 10.00 -4.95
C ARG A 31 1.41 9.04 -3.79
N ILE A 32 2.57 9.00 -3.15
CA ILE A 32 2.82 8.18 -1.96
C ILE A 32 2.97 9.15 -0.79
N PHE A 33 2.14 9.02 0.23
CA PHE A 33 2.20 9.84 1.44
C PHE A 33 2.77 9.02 2.58
N ALA A 34 3.99 9.33 3.00
CA ALA A 34 4.67 8.66 4.11
C ALA A 34 4.88 9.62 5.28
N TRP A 35 4.94 9.12 6.51
CA TRP A 35 5.31 9.96 7.65
C TRP A 35 6.81 9.98 7.96
N ARG A 36 7.60 9.08 7.37
CA ARG A 36 9.07 9.09 7.42
C ARG A 36 9.67 8.66 6.07
N LEU A 37 11.00 8.75 5.96
CA LEU A 37 11.72 8.10 4.87
C LEU A 37 11.44 6.60 4.87
N MET A 38 11.17 6.06 3.69
CA MET A 38 10.95 4.64 3.45
C MET A 38 12.28 3.97 3.09
N THR A 39 12.44 2.70 3.48
CA THR A 39 13.51 1.85 2.94
C THR A 39 13.21 1.47 1.48
N ASP A 40 14.19 0.94 0.76
CA ASP A 40 13.99 0.52 -0.63
C ASP A 40 12.89 -0.55 -0.76
N GLY A 41 12.79 -1.46 0.21
CA GLY A 41 11.71 -2.46 0.27
C GLY A 41 10.33 -1.84 0.51
N GLU A 42 10.24 -0.86 1.41
CA GLU A 42 8.99 -0.13 1.69
C GLU A 42 8.56 0.72 0.47
N LEU A 43 9.52 1.35 -0.21
CA LEU A 43 9.25 2.09 -1.43
C LEU A 43 8.78 1.15 -2.56
N ALA A 44 9.42 0.00 -2.73
CA ALA A 44 9.02 -1.01 -3.71
C ALA A 44 7.59 -1.52 -3.45
N HIS A 45 7.22 -1.70 -2.19
CA HIS A 45 5.86 -2.03 -1.77
C HIS A 45 4.84 -0.95 -2.20
N GLU A 46 5.07 0.32 -1.86
CA GLU A 46 4.18 1.42 -2.24
C GLU A 46 4.14 1.62 -3.76
N MET A 47 5.25 1.41 -4.46
CA MET A 47 5.29 1.43 -5.93
C MET A 47 4.44 0.32 -6.55
N ALA A 48 4.31 -0.85 -5.92
CA ALA A 48 3.39 -1.88 -6.36
C ALA A 48 1.93 -1.39 -6.28
N HIS A 49 1.56 -0.66 -5.22
CA HIS A 49 0.24 -0.03 -5.14
C HIS A 49 0.04 1.06 -6.20
N VAL A 50 1.07 1.83 -6.55
CA VAL A 50 1.00 2.79 -7.67
C VAL A 50 0.68 2.06 -8.97
N ARG A 51 1.38 0.94 -9.26
CA ARG A 51 1.14 0.12 -10.46
C ARG A 51 -0.26 -0.51 -10.45
N GLN A 52 -0.69 -1.04 -9.31
CA GLN A 52 -2.04 -1.59 -9.17
C GLN A 52 -3.09 -0.50 -9.39
N TRP A 53 -2.82 0.72 -8.91
CA TRP A 53 -3.73 1.83 -9.10
C TRP A 53 -3.73 2.33 -10.56
N GLU A 54 -2.60 2.28 -11.27
CA GLU A 54 -2.53 2.50 -12.74
C GLU A 54 -3.34 1.45 -13.51
N GLN A 55 -3.27 0.18 -13.11
CA GLN A 55 -3.98 -0.92 -13.78
C GLN A 55 -5.50 -0.89 -13.56
N HIS A 56 -5.94 -0.56 -12.33
CA HIS A 56 -7.35 -0.65 -11.95
C HIS A 56 -8.06 0.71 -11.89
N GLY A 57 -7.32 1.81 -11.96
CA GLY A 57 -7.84 3.17 -11.83
C GLY A 57 -8.62 3.36 -10.52
N TRP A 58 -9.56 4.31 -10.48
CA TRP A 58 -10.40 4.61 -9.31
C TRP A 58 -11.11 3.39 -8.68
N ARG A 59 -11.19 2.25 -9.37
CA ARG A 59 -11.76 0.99 -8.85
C ARG A 59 -10.82 0.28 -7.86
N PHE A 60 -9.54 0.65 -7.81
CA PHE A 60 -8.56 0.00 -6.95
C PHE A 60 -8.96 -0.04 -5.46
N PRO A 61 -9.39 1.05 -4.81
CA PRO A 61 -9.83 0.99 -3.41
C PRO A 61 -11.05 0.06 -3.20
N ILE A 62 -11.93 -0.02 -4.19
CA ILE A 62 -13.11 -0.89 -4.15
C ILE A 62 -12.70 -2.36 -4.30
N LEU A 63 -11.80 -2.66 -5.23
CA LEU A 63 -11.27 -4.01 -5.44
C LEU A 63 -10.45 -4.46 -4.23
N TYR A 64 -9.64 -3.57 -3.67
CA TYR A 64 -8.89 -3.81 -2.45
C TYR A 64 -9.83 -4.15 -1.29
N LEU A 65 -10.87 -3.34 -1.07
CA LEU A 65 -11.86 -3.61 -0.03
C LEU A 65 -12.63 -4.91 -0.29
N ALA A 66 -12.96 -5.22 -1.54
CA ALA A 66 -13.65 -6.46 -1.91
C ALA A 66 -12.79 -7.70 -1.60
N GLU A 67 -11.50 -7.67 -1.90
CA GLU A 67 -10.56 -8.75 -1.56
C GLU A 67 -10.38 -8.87 -0.05
N SER A 68 -10.23 -7.74 0.67
CA SER A 68 -10.18 -7.73 2.14
C SER A 68 -11.47 -8.27 2.77
N LEU A 69 -12.65 -7.98 2.21
CA LEU A 69 -13.94 -8.51 2.67
C LEU A 69 -14.08 -10.00 2.37
N ARG A 70 -13.60 -10.48 1.22
CA ARG A 70 -13.53 -11.92 0.91
C ARG A 70 -12.65 -12.65 1.91
N ALA A 71 -11.44 -12.16 2.17
CA ALA A 71 -10.54 -12.73 3.16
C ALA A 71 -11.17 -12.75 4.56
N ARG A 72 -11.82 -11.66 4.97
CA ARG A 72 -12.52 -11.57 6.26
C ARG A 72 -13.67 -12.58 6.38
N ARG A 73 -14.46 -12.78 5.31
CA ARG A 73 -15.54 -13.79 5.29
C ARG A 73 -15.03 -15.22 5.40
N SER A 74 -13.78 -15.48 4.99
CA SER A 74 -13.12 -16.77 5.13
C SER A 74 -12.40 -16.96 6.48
N GLY A 75 -12.60 -16.07 7.46
CA GLY A 75 -11.91 -16.13 8.76
C GLY A 75 -10.43 -15.80 8.71
N ARG A 76 -9.96 -15.21 7.59
CA ARG A 76 -8.57 -14.86 7.33
C ARG A 76 -8.30 -13.37 7.61
N ARG A 77 -7.03 -12.97 7.67
CA ARG A 77 -6.63 -11.61 8.07
C ARG A 77 -6.87 -10.67 6.89
N TRP A 78 -7.89 -9.82 6.99
CA TRP A 78 -8.34 -8.89 5.94
C TRP A 78 -7.23 -8.07 5.25
N TYR A 79 -6.12 -7.80 5.94
CA TYR A 79 -4.96 -7.07 5.44
C TYR A 79 -3.84 -8.00 4.92
N HIS A 80 -3.64 -9.18 5.50
CA HIS A 80 -2.52 -10.04 5.12
C HIS A 80 -2.79 -10.93 3.90
N ASP A 81 -4.05 -11.30 3.69
CA ASP A 81 -4.45 -12.24 2.64
C ASP A 81 -5.03 -11.52 1.41
N ASN A 82 -4.94 -10.19 1.38
CA ASN A 82 -5.32 -9.42 0.21
C ASN A 82 -4.28 -9.66 -0.89
N ARG A 83 -4.71 -10.12 -2.07
CA ARG A 83 -3.80 -10.38 -3.20
C ARG A 83 -2.94 -9.15 -3.55
N PHE A 84 -3.50 -7.96 -3.43
CA PHE A 84 -2.76 -6.72 -3.68
C PHE A 84 -1.62 -6.49 -2.68
N GLU A 85 -1.80 -6.90 -1.42
CA GLU A 85 -0.79 -6.85 -0.36
C GLU A 85 0.28 -7.94 -0.54
N ILE A 86 -0.11 -9.12 -1.03
CA ILE A 86 0.82 -10.20 -1.37
C ILE A 86 1.73 -9.76 -2.52
N ASP A 87 1.17 -9.28 -3.62
CA ASP A 87 1.93 -8.78 -4.77
C ASP A 87 2.89 -7.64 -4.35
N ALA A 88 2.43 -6.75 -3.47
CA ALA A 88 3.25 -5.66 -2.95
C ALA A 88 4.37 -6.14 -2.01
N ARG A 89 4.15 -7.21 -1.24
CA ARG A 89 5.20 -7.86 -0.44
C ARG A 89 6.22 -8.59 -1.31
N GLU A 90 5.78 -9.29 -2.34
CA GLU A 90 6.69 -9.93 -3.29
C GLU A 90 7.58 -8.88 -3.97
N ALA A 91 7.00 -7.74 -4.38
CA ALA A 91 7.76 -6.61 -4.92
C ALA A 91 8.76 -6.03 -3.91
N SER A 92 8.42 -5.99 -2.61
CA SER A 92 9.33 -5.52 -1.57
C SER A 92 10.54 -6.45 -1.34
N GLN A 93 10.37 -7.75 -1.60
CA GLN A 93 11.42 -8.77 -1.43
C GLN A 93 12.25 -8.98 -2.69
N GLY A 94 11.72 -8.62 -3.87
CA GLY A 94 12.39 -8.78 -5.17
C GLY A 94 13.52 -7.79 -5.48
N THR A 95 13.84 -6.84 -4.59
CA THR A 95 14.91 -5.85 -4.81
C THR A 95 16.32 -6.38 -4.47
N ILE A 96 16.48 -7.69 -4.23
CA ILE A 96 17.80 -8.31 -4.06
C ILE A 96 18.11 -9.17 -5.29
N ALA A 97 18.57 -8.52 -6.37
CA ALA A 97 19.31 -9.16 -7.46
C ALA A 97 20.31 -8.15 -8.04
#